data_AF-A0A357HDM4-F1
#
_entry.id   AF-A0A357HDM4-F1
#
_cell.length_a   1.000
_cell.length_b   1.000
_cell.length_c   1.000
_cell.angle_alpha   90.00
_cell.angle_beta   90.00
_cell.angle_gamma   90.00
#
_symmetry.space_group_name_H-M   'P 1'
#
loop_
_entity.id
_entity.type
_entity.pdbx_description
1 polymer ?
#
loop_
_entity_poly.entity_id
_entity_poly.type
_entity_poly.pdbx_seq_one_letter_code
_entity_poly.pdbx_strand_id
1 'polypeptide(L)'
;ALMASGSWGTTGNTPWYPSAMNAWCKTEMGWSNVFTISSAQTNVELEQSYTNNTIYRVDNPEDNSEYWLIENRQKKGTDNLMPQPGLLFWHIDTEKTDQGWAPNNDEPHYGVGLEQADGLFELENDGASDRGDPFPGLTENHEFTHCTMPSTESYYYEPSMVAFTNISYADSIMTFEVSFDDIATGTMSAIGFGDAYAVGYLSISMANSVTLNELSFELSQHPNILLLESINVSGRASADSIIVTNNFIELVNPVIPAGSGEILMLTVFANTGSDGTVNVSAEDVTANDANGNMVCFTFDESAYLVNTIVQGIAVDSATAFPGETAPVYIDLHNSIPIRMIIATINTSHPNRLYPVAETYVDANNNGTYDQGENFFDINNDGFWTPAVQPTDRTANWDFSYQINDAG
;
A
#
# COMPACT_ATOMS: atom_id res chain seq x y z
N ALA A 1 28.15 -2.36 11.13
CA ALA A 1 29.12 -2.98 12.08
C ALA A 1 30.57 -2.54 11.78
N LEU A 2 31.54 -2.80 12.68
CA LEU A 2 32.96 -2.39 12.51
C LEU A 2 33.59 -2.84 11.19
N MET A 3 33.30 -4.08 10.77
CA MET A 3 33.90 -4.73 9.60
C MET A 3 33.29 -4.28 8.26
N ALA A 4 32.39 -3.30 8.28
CA ALA A 4 31.83 -2.62 7.12
C ALA A 4 32.15 -1.11 7.21
N SER A 5 31.14 -0.24 7.04
CA SER A 5 31.28 1.21 7.19
C SER A 5 31.53 1.67 8.64
N GLY A 6 31.36 0.80 9.63
CA GLY A 6 31.44 1.15 11.06
C GLY A 6 32.81 1.57 11.56
N SER A 7 33.87 1.44 10.75
CA SER A 7 35.18 2.07 11.03
C SER A 7 35.10 3.61 11.07
N TRP A 8 34.10 4.20 10.42
CA TRP A 8 33.75 5.62 10.49
C TRP A 8 32.63 5.92 11.49
N GLY A 9 32.45 5.01 12.45
CA GLY A 9 31.40 5.04 13.45
C GLY A 9 30.02 4.73 12.91
N THR A 10 29.06 4.63 13.82
CA THR A 10 27.66 4.25 13.49
C THR A 10 26.86 5.35 12.78
N THR A 11 27.43 6.55 12.62
CA THR A 11 26.86 7.66 11.83
C THR A 11 27.52 7.81 10.46
N GLY A 12 28.52 6.98 10.15
CA GLY A 12 29.27 7.00 8.88
C GLY A 12 30.16 8.22 8.67
N ASN A 13 30.21 9.17 9.62
CA ASN A 13 30.81 10.50 9.41
C ASN A 13 32.00 10.79 10.35
N THR A 14 32.35 9.89 11.27
CA THR A 14 33.36 10.16 12.31
C THR A 14 34.08 8.90 12.79
N PRO A 15 35.41 8.80 12.63
CA PRO A 15 36.18 7.65 13.12
C PRO A 15 36.43 7.68 14.64
N TRP A 16 35.99 8.72 15.35
CA TRP A 16 36.24 8.90 16.79
C TRP A 16 35.53 7.86 17.67
N TYR A 17 34.43 7.29 17.19
CA TYR A 17 33.62 6.28 17.86
C TYR A 17 33.30 5.16 16.87
N PRO A 18 34.27 4.30 16.53
CA PRO A 18 34.02 3.19 15.61
C PRO A 18 32.97 2.26 16.21
N SER A 19 32.09 1.68 15.39
CA SER A 19 31.09 0.70 15.82
C SER A 19 31.76 -0.50 16.50
N ALA A 20 31.05 -1.17 17.42
CA ALA A 20 31.43 -2.52 17.84
C ALA A 20 31.43 -3.50 16.65
N MET A 21 32.16 -4.59 16.81
CA MET A 21 32.08 -5.76 15.93
C MET A 21 30.72 -6.44 16.08
N ASN A 22 30.19 -7.01 15.00
CA ASN A 22 28.92 -7.75 15.05
C ASN A 22 29.07 -9.09 15.78
N ALA A 23 27.92 -9.73 16.03
CA ALA A 23 27.84 -11.03 16.66
C ALA A 23 28.74 -12.08 16.00
N TRP A 24 28.70 -12.19 14.67
CA TRP A 24 29.52 -13.15 13.91
C TRP A 24 31.02 -12.96 14.12
N CYS A 25 31.54 -11.74 13.93
CA CYS A 25 32.97 -11.47 14.14
C CYS A 25 33.41 -11.75 15.59
N LYS A 26 32.58 -11.41 16.59
CA LYS A 26 32.87 -11.72 17.99
C LYS A 26 32.94 -13.23 18.25
N THR A 27 32.07 -14.00 17.61
CA THR A 27 32.04 -15.46 17.66
C THR A 27 33.27 -16.07 17.00
N GLU A 28 33.62 -15.67 15.78
CA GLU A 28 34.79 -16.18 15.05
C GLU A 28 36.12 -15.95 15.79
N MET A 29 36.25 -14.83 16.51
CA MET A 29 37.45 -14.56 17.31
C MET A 29 37.43 -15.19 18.71
N GLY A 30 36.34 -15.84 19.11
CA GLY A 30 36.17 -16.40 20.45
C GLY A 30 36.06 -15.34 21.55
N TRP A 31 35.53 -14.16 21.24
CA TRP A 31 35.33 -13.06 22.20
C TRP A 31 33.94 -13.09 22.85
N SER A 32 33.02 -13.88 22.31
CA SER A 32 31.67 -14.09 22.81
C SER A 32 31.48 -15.44 23.53
N ASN A 33 30.49 -15.47 24.43
CA ASN A 33 29.95 -16.71 24.99
C ASN A 33 28.67 -17.04 24.24
N VAL A 34 28.75 -17.97 23.28
CA VAL A 34 27.60 -18.35 22.45
C VAL A 34 26.79 -19.45 23.13
N PHE A 35 25.49 -19.23 23.28
CA PHE A 35 24.53 -20.22 23.78
C PHE A 35 23.54 -20.58 22.68
N THR A 36 23.50 -21.85 22.30
CA THR A 36 22.50 -22.34 21.35
C THR A 36 21.17 -22.60 22.04
N ILE A 37 20.09 -22.05 21.49
CA ILE A 37 18.72 -22.38 21.88
C ILE A 37 18.18 -23.39 20.86
N SER A 38 17.75 -24.55 21.34
CA SER A 38 17.34 -25.68 20.50
C SER A 38 15.92 -26.19 20.81
N SER A 39 15.14 -25.40 21.55
CA SER A 39 13.77 -25.72 21.95
C SER A 39 13.04 -24.44 22.31
N ALA A 40 11.72 -24.43 22.20
CA ALA A 40 10.91 -23.26 22.52
C ALA A 40 11.18 -22.75 23.95
N GLN A 41 11.31 -21.43 24.10
CA GLN A 41 11.53 -20.76 25.37
C GLN A 41 10.74 -19.46 25.41
N THR A 42 10.12 -19.19 26.56
CA THR A 42 9.48 -17.92 26.85
C THR A 42 10.41 -17.03 27.68
N ASN A 43 10.36 -15.72 27.47
CA ASN A 43 11.10 -14.71 28.24
C ASN A 43 12.63 -14.96 28.29
N VAL A 44 13.25 -15.17 27.14
CA VAL A 44 14.71 -15.26 27.00
C VAL A 44 15.31 -13.89 27.26
N GLU A 45 16.11 -13.75 28.32
CA GLU A 45 16.75 -12.48 28.69
C GLU A 45 18.13 -12.34 28.04
N LEU A 46 18.38 -11.22 27.36
CA LEU A 46 19.66 -10.88 26.75
C LEU A 46 20.14 -9.50 27.20
N GLU A 47 21.21 -9.50 28.00
CA GLU A 47 21.88 -8.28 28.44
C GLU A 47 22.64 -7.62 27.27
N GLN A 48 22.75 -6.30 27.31
CA GLN A 48 23.49 -5.50 26.33
C GLN A 48 24.93 -6.00 26.10
N SER A 49 25.33 -6.00 24.83
CA SER A 49 26.65 -6.43 24.35
C SER A 49 27.82 -5.64 24.94
N TYR A 50 27.58 -4.45 25.52
CA TYR A 50 28.66 -3.61 26.05
C TYR A 50 29.19 -4.11 27.41
N THR A 51 28.32 -4.65 28.26
CA THR A 51 28.68 -5.15 29.59
C THR A 51 28.76 -6.67 29.64
N ASN A 52 28.20 -7.35 28.64
CA ASN A 52 28.13 -8.80 28.56
C ASN A 52 28.44 -9.27 27.13
N ASN A 53 29.22 -10.34 26.99
CA ASN A 53 29.59 -10.91 25.68
C ASN A 53 28.73 -12.13 25.30
N THR A 54 27.57 -12.29 25.94
CA THR A 54 26.61 -13.36 25.60
C THR A 54 26.00 -13.11 24.23
N ILE A 55 25.93 -14.16 23.42
CA ILE A 55 25.24 -14.19 22.13
C ILE A 55 24.36 -15.44 22.14
N TYR A 56 23.10 -15.31 21.75
CA TYR A 56 22.28 -16.48 21.48
C TYR A 56 22.44 -16.91 20.03
N ARG A 57 22.48 -18.22 19.81
CA ARG A 57 22.46 -18.85 18.50
C ARG A 57 21.18 -19.66 18.37
N VAL A 58 20.48 -19.53 17.25
CA VAL A 58 19.34 -20.36 16.90
C VAL A 58 19.59 -20.93 15.52
N ASP A 59 19.70 -22.25 15.44
CA ASP A 59 19.94 -22.96 14.18
C ASP A 59 18.64 -23.06 13.38
N ASN A 60 18.73 -22.95 12.05
CA ASN A 60 17.63 -23.32 11.17
C ASN A 60 17.46 -24.86 11.23
N PRO A 61 16.31 -25.39 11.68
CA PRO A 61 15.98 -26.82 11.70
C PRO A 61 15.91 -27.46 10.31
N GLU A 62 15.48 -26.72 9.29
CA GLU A 62 15.24 -27.22 7.93
C GLU A 62 16.46 -27.01 7.01
N ASP A 63 17.38 -26.12 7.39
CA ASP A 63 18.65 -25.91 6.70
C ASP A 63 19.84 -25.91 7.68
N ASN A 64 20.76 -26.85 7.51
CA ASN A 64 21.90 -26.97 8.41
C ASN A 64 23.05 -26.00 8.09
N SER A 65 22.98 -25.24 6.99
CA SER A 65 23.97 -24.23 6.69
C SER A 65 23.66 -22.87 7.30
N GLU A 66 22.41 -22.65 7.74
CA GLU A 66 21.93 -21.35 8.17
C GLU A 66 21.58 -21.27 9.66
N TYR A 67 21.82 -20.11 10.27
CA TYR A 67 21.44 -19.83 11.66
C TYR A 67 21.40 -18.33 11.95
N TRP A 68 20.76 -17.96 13.06
CA TRP A 68 20.75 -16.58 13.56
C TRP A 68 21.63 -16.41 14.79
N LEU A 69 22.41 -15.32 14.82
CA LEU A 69 23.08 -14.84 16.02
C LEU A 69 22.38 -13.59 16.55
N ILE A 70 21.90 -13.65 17.79
CA ILE A 70 21.16 -12.57 18.43
C ILE A 70 22.08 -11.81 19.40
N GLU A 71 22.09 -10.48 19.28
CA GLU A 71 22.75 -9.59 20.22
C GLU A 71 21.89 -8.37 20.60
N ASN A 72 21.95 -7.94 21.86
CA ASN A 72 21.35 -6.69 22.32
C ASN A 72 22.37 -5.55 22.20
N ARG A 73 22.16 -4.58 21.32
CA ARG A 73 23.05 -3.40 21.18
C ARG A 73 22.38 -2.14 21.67
N GLN A 74 23.13 -1.42 22.51
CA GLN A 74 22.69 -0.21 23.18
C GLN A 74 23.61 0.96 22.85
N LYS A 75 23.12 2.20 22.97
CA LYS A 75 23.89 3.46 22.81
C LYS A 75 24.93 3.63 23.93
N LYS A 76 25.92 2.74 23.98
CA LYS A 76 26.96 2.63 25.02
C LYS A 76 28.32 2.32 24.39
N GLY A 77 29.39 2.78 25.05
CA GLY A 77 30.75 2.52 24.60
C GLY A 77 31.02 3.04 23.19
N THR A 78 31.49 2.14 22.33
CA THR A 78 31.75 2.36 20.90
C THR A 78 30.50 2.69 20.09
N ASP A 79 29.32 2.26 20.56
CA ASP A 79 28.04 2.41 19.87
C ASP A 79 27.23 3.64 20.33
N ASN A 80 27.88 4.57 21.04
CA ASN A 80 27.20 5.74 21.62
C ASN A 80 26.46 6.61 20.59
N LEU A 81 26.82 6.51 19.30
CA LEU A 81 26.18 7.25 18.21
C LEU A 81 25.28 6.36 17.33
N MET A 82 24.94 5.13 17.74
CA MET A 82 24.08 4.27 16.90
C MET A 82 22.70 4.93 16.72
N PRO A 83 22.02 4.79 15.57
CA PRO A 83 20.75 5.49 15.35
C PRO A 83 19.69 5.13 16.39
N GLN A 84 19.54 3.83 16.69
CA GLN A 84 18.54 3.28 17.61
C GLN A 84 19.12 2.05 18.36
N PRO A 85 18.92 1.92 19.68
CA PRO A 85 19.23 0.68 20.39
C PRO A 85 18.18 -0.42 20.13
N GLY A 86 18.54 -1.70 20.26
CA GLY A 86 17.62 -2.82 20.06
C GLY A 86 18.32 -4.17 19.98
N LEU A 87 17.53 -5.22 19.70
CA LEU A 87 18.02 -6.52 19.30
C LEU A 87 18.42 -6.50 17.83
N LEU A 88 19.56 -7.12 17.52
CA LEU A 88 19.98 -7.40 16.15
C LEU A 88 20.00 -8.90 15.94
N PHE A 89 19.42 -9.33 14.81
CA PHE A 89 19.45 -10.71 14.33
C PHE A 89 20.40 -10.77 13.13
N TRP A 90 21.53 -11.46 13.29
CA TRP A 90 22.47 -11.67 12.20
C TRP A 90 22.20 -13.03 11.58
N HIS A 91 21.74 -13.05 10.33
CA HIS A 91 21.55 -14.28 9.56
C HIS A 91 22.88 -14.71 8.96
N ILE A 92 23.30 -15.91 9.35
CA ILE A 92 24.58 -16.47 8.97
C ILE A 92 24.34 -17.65 8.04
N ASP A 93 24.98 -17.62 6.88
CA ASP A 93 25.06 -18.75 5.96
C ASP A 93 26.50 -19.28 5.88
N THR A 94 26.67 -20.50 6.37
CA THR A 94 27.96 -21.21 6.36
C THR A 94 28.39 -21.62 4.97
N GLU A 95 27.48 -21.76 4.00
CA GLU A 95 27.86 -22.02 2.61
C GLU A 95 28.68 -20.87 2.05
N LYS A 96 28.46 -19.61 2.49
CA LYS A 96 29.35 -18.49 2.15
C LYS A 96 30.48 -18.29 3.14
N THR A 97 30.23 -18.33 4.45
CA THR A 97 31.28 -17.99 5.43
C THR A 97 32.44 -18.98 5.41
N ASP A 98 32.19 -20.24 5.06
CA ASP A 98 33.22 -21.27 5.01
C ASP A 98 34.06 -21.25 3.71
N GLN A 99 33.62 -20.48 2.70
CA GLN A 99 34.38 -20.29 1.45
C GLN A 99 35.59 -19.35 1.59
N GLY A 100 35.71 -18.67 2.74
CA GLY A 100 36.88 -17.87 3.09
C GLY A 100 36.68 -16.37 2.93
N TRP A 101 37.36 -15.75 1.97
CA TRP A 101 37.36 -14.28 1.85
C TRP A 101 36.07 -13.78 1.20
N ALA A 102 35.55 -12.68 1.75
CA ALA A 102 34.38 -11.94 1.23
C ALA A 102 33.06 -12.73 1.29
N PRO A 103 32.59 -13.09 2.51
CA PRO A 103 31.36 -13.88 2.69
C PRO A 103 30.08 -13.19 2.21
N ASN A 104 30.11 -11.90 1.91
CA ASN A 104 28.94 -11.10 1.49
C ASN A 104 28.99 -10.67 0.01
N ASN A 105 29.84 -11.29 -0.83
CA ASN A 105 29.99 -10.93 -2.25
C ASN A 105 29.01 -11.64 -3.20
N ASP A 106 28.04 -12.39 -2.67
CA ASP A 106 27.05 -13.12 -3.45
C ASP A 106 25.66 -12.56 -3.16
N GLU A 107 25.29 -11.43 -3.78
CA GLU A 107 23.97 -10.83 -3.56
C GLU A 107 22.86 -11.59 -4.32
N PRO A 108 21.70 -11.90 -3.69
CA PRO A 108 21.25 -11.50 -2.35
C PRO A 108 21.53 -12.53 -1.24
N HIS A 109 22.40 -13.51 -1.47
CA HIS A 109 22.70 -14.62 -0.56
C HIS A 109 23.93 -14.33 0.32
N TYR A 110 23.74 -13.48 1.34
CA TYR A 110 24.84 -13.02 2.18
C TYR A 110 25.28 -14.07 3.20
N GLY A 111 26.58 -14.23 3.41
CA GLY A 111 27.12 -15.06 4.48
C GLY A 111 26.89 -14.49 5.88
N VAL A 112 26.84 -13.16 6.00
CA VAL A 112 26.58 -12.44 7.25
C VAL A 112 25.68 -11.24 6.95
N GLY A 113 24.36 -11.47 6.97
CA GLY A 113 23.32 -10.45 6.79
C GLY A 113 22.82 -9.90 8.12
N LEU A 114 22.33 -8.66 8.14
CA LEU A 114 21.54 -8.14 9.25
C LEU A 114 20.08 -8.14 8.83
N GLU A 115 19.23 -8.81 9.59
CA GLU A 115 17.78 -8.71 9.38
C GLU A 115 17.31 -7.34 9.86
N GLN A 116 16.89 -6.49 8.93
CA GLN A 116 16.44 -5.13 9.20
C GLN A 116 14.97 -5.13 9.60
N ALA A 117 14.62 -4.68 10.81
CA ALA A 117 13.27 -4.82 11.37
C ALA A 117 12.15 -4.11 10.59
N ASP A 118 12.51 -3.22 9.67
CA ASP A 118 11.58 -2.52 8.78
C ASP A 118 11.40 -3.18 7.40
N GLY A 119 12.18 -4.23 7.10
CA GLY A 119 12.11 -4.95 5.84
C GLY A 119 12.45 -4.09 4.61
N LEU A 120 13.15 -2.97 4.79
CA LEU A 120 13.49 -2.05 3.69
C LEU A 120 14.73 -2.48 2.91
N PHE A 121 15.54 -3.40 3.47
CA PHE A 121 16.74 -3.95 2.86
C PHE A 121 17.71 -2.86 2.35
N GLU A 122 17.79 -1.71 3.01
CA GLU A 122 18.65 -0.63 2.54
C GLU A 122 20.13 -1.01 2.64
N LEU A 123 20.53 -1.86 3.60
CA LEU A 123 21.93 -2.28 3.74
C LEU A 123 22.40 -3.08 2.53
N GLU A 124 21.49 -3.82 1.91
CA GLU A 124 21.68 -4.60 0.69
C GLU A 124 21.60 -3.73 -0.57
N ASN A 125 21.02 -2.53 -0.46
CA ASN A 125 20.78 -1.58 -1.57
C ASN A 125 21.61 -0.29 -1.45
N ASP A 126 22.90 -0.40 -1.10
CA ASP A 126 23.87 0.71 -0.97
C ASP A 126 23.49 1.79 0.06
N GLY A 127 22.55 1.49 0.95
CA GLY A 127 22.10 2.34 2.04
C GLY A 127 22.96 2.25 3.30
N ALA A 128 22.56 3.02 4.31
CA ALA A 128 23.20 3.02 5.62
C ALA A 128 22.20 2.55 6.67
N SER A 129 22.73 1.90 7.71
CA SER A 129 21.94 1.49 8.87
C SER A 129 21.23 2.68 9.51
N ASP A 130 19.99 2.51 9.90
CA ASP A 130 19.16 3.56 10.44
C ASP A 130 18.39 3.15 11.72
N ARG A 131 17.27 3.81 12.01
CA ARG A 131 16.49 3.57 13.23
C ARG A 131 15.49 2.40 13.07
N GLY A 132 15.20 1.98 11.85
CA GLY A 132 14.32 0.88 11.50
C GLY A 132 15.00 -0.49 11.54
N ASP A 133 16.33 -0.59 11.41
CA ASP A 133 16.99 -1.92 11.41
C ASP A 133 16.89 -2.70 12.74
N PRO A 134 17.15 -2.11 13.93
CA PRO A 134 17.15 -2.88 15.17
C PRO A 134 15.73 -3.19 15.63
N PHE A 135 15.46 -4.38 16.19
CA PHE A 135 14.15 -4.71 16.75
C PHE A 135 13.99 -4.16 18.19
N PRO A 136 12.82 -3.62 18.58
CA PRO A 136 11.66 -3.31 17.75
C PRO A 136 11.78 -1.97 16.98
N GLY A 137 12.83 -1.19 17.25
CA GLY A 137 13.25 -0.12 16.34
C GLY A 137 12.31 1.07 16.28
N LEU A 138 12.28 1.71 15.12
CA LEU A 138 11.35 2.79 14.78
C LEU A 138 9.98 2.26 14.33
N THR A 139 9.95 1.05 13.76
CA THR A 139 8.75 0.40 13.23
C THR A 139 7.91 -0.26 14.30
N GLU A 140 8.40 -0.34 15.54
CA GLU A 140 7.76 -1.08 16.63
C GLU A 140 7.53 -2.55 16.24
N ASN A 141 8.45 -3.11 15.45
CA ASN A 141 8.35 -4.49 15.02
C ASN A 141 8.77 -5.43 16.16
N HIS A 142 7.78 -6.06 16.80
CA HIS A 142 7.99 -6.95 17.94
C HIS A 142 8.13 -8.43 17.53
N GLU A 143 8.19 -8.71 16.24
CA GLU A 143 8.11 -10.06 15.67
C GLU A 143 9.11 -10.24 14.52
N PHE A 144 9.86 -11.33 14.56
CA PHE A 144 10.71 -11.80 13.48
C PHE A 144 10.43 -13.28 13.27
N THR A 145 9.56 -13.59 12.32
CA THR A 145 9.00 -14.91 12.09
C THR A 145 9.04 -15.24 10.61
N HIS A 146 8.61 -16.45 10.22
CA HIS A 146 8.58 -16.78 8.80
C HIS A 146 7.49 -16.01 8.02
N CYS A 147 6.54 -15.38 8.73
CA CYS A 147 5.42 -14.62 8.15
C CYS A 147 5.65 -13.12 8.09
N THR A 148 6.70 -12.62 8.72
CA THR A 148 7.01 -11.19 8.74
C THR A 148 7.92 -10.83 7.56
N MET A 149 8.05 -9.53 7.30
CA MET A 149 9.13 -8.98 6.49
C MET A 149 9.98 -8.09 7.41
N PRO A 150 11.24 -8.43 7.71
CA PRO A 150 12.00 -9.59 7.21
C PRO A 150 11.46 -10.91 7.79
N SER A 151 11.75 -12.00 7.09
CA SER A 151 11.27 -13.35 7.45
C SER A 151 12.40 -14.25 7.95
N THR A 152 12.09 -15.24 8.80
CA THR A 152 13.04 -16.32 9.17
C THR A 152 13.16 -17.41 8.09
N GLU A 153 12.72 -17.17 6.87
CA GLU A 153 12.93 -18.05 5.71
C GLU A 153 14.42 -18.21 5.38
N SER A 154 14.80 -19.35 4.83
CA SER A 154 16.17 -19.54 4.32
C SER A 154 16.42 -18.70 3.07
N TYR A 155 17.69 -18.58 2.65
CA TYR A 155 18.02 -17.98 1.36
C TYR A 155 17.47 -18.77 0.15
N TYR A 156 16.97 -19.98 0.38
CA TYR A 156 16.29 -20.82 -0.59
C TYR A 156 14.75 -20.68 -0.56
N TYR A 157 14.22 -19.73 0.23
CA TYR A 157 12.79 -19.52 0.45
C TYR A 157 12.08 -20.73 1.07
N GLU A 158 12.81 -21.48 1.89
CA GLU A 158 12.25 -22.59 2.67
C GLU A 158 12.04 -22.16 4.12
N PRO A 159 10.85 -22.40 4.71
CA PRO A 159 10.55 -21.90 6.04
C PRO A 159 11.38 -22.60 7.11
N SER A 160 11.95 -21.83 8.04
CA SER A 160 12.81 -22.39 9.10
C SER A 160 12.07 -22.92 10.32
N MET A 161 10.74 -22.81 10.40
CA MET A 161 9.98 -23.12 11.64
C MET A 161 10.34 -22.25 12.86
N VAL A 162 11.34 -21.37 12.76
CA VAL A 162 11.78 -20.49 13.85
C VAL A 162 10.95 -19.23 13.85
N ALA A 163 10.44 -18.86 15.01
CA ALA A 163 9.81 -17.57 15.22
C ALA A 163 10.34 -16.92 16.49
N PHE A 164 10.66 -15.62 16.37
CA PHE A 164 11.00 -14.75 17.49
C PHE A 164 9.85 -13.77 17.69
N THR A 165 9.20 -13.82 18.85
CA THR A 165 8.02 -13.00 19.13
C THR A 165 8.16 -12.31 20.48
N ASN A 166 7.23 -11.40 20.78
CA ASN A 166 7.18 -10.67 22.04
C ASN A 166 8.53 -10.02 22.40
N ILE A 167 9.21 -9.47 21.38
CA ILE A 167 10.49 -8.78 21.55
C ILE A 167 10.25 -7.55 22.43
N SER A 168 10.98 -7.37 23.52
CA SER A 168 10.75 -6.23 24.41
C SER A 168 11.19 -4.91 23.79
N TYR A 169 10.75 -3.80 24.39
CA TYR A 169 11.38 -2.51 24.17
C TYR A 169 12.89 -2.53 24.48
N ALA A 170 13.63 -1.64 23.81
CA ALA A 170 15.08 -1.52 24.00
C ALA A 170 15.45 -1.11 25.44
N ASP A 171 16.20 -1.97 26.12
CA ASP A 171 16.77 -1.72 27.44
C ASP A 171 18.10 -2.48 27.60
N SER A 172 18.82 -2.21 28.69
CA SER A 172 20.02 -2.92 29.13
C SER A 172 19.86 -4.43 29.22
N ILE A 173 18.64 -4.93 29.45
CA ILE A 173 18.25 -6.33 29.30
C ILE A 173 17.00 -6.33 28.43
N MET A 174 17.06 -7.01 27.29
CA MET A 174 15.90 -7.22 26.43
C MET A 174 15.40 -8.65 26.56
N THR A 175 14.11 -8.85 26.29
CA THR A 175 13.50 -10.18 26.28
C THR A 175 12.91 -10.51 24.93
N PHE A 176 12.84 -11.80 24.61
CA PHE A 176 12.08 -12.30 23.47
C PHE A 176 11.57 -13.71 23.79
N GLU A 177 10.61 -14.18 23.02
CA GLU A 177 10.18 -15.58 22.99
C GLU A 177 10.71 -16.22 21.70
N VAL A 178 11.07 -17.49 21.77
CA VAL A 178 11.49 -18.27 20.61
C VAL A 178 10.68 -19.55 20.55
N SER A 179 10.11 -19.85 19.38
CA SER A 179 9.39 -21.08 19.11
C SER A 179 9.92 -21.80 17.86
N PHE A 180 9.57 -23.07 17.75
CA PHE A 180 9.96 -23.98 16.67
C PHE A 180 8.70 -24.74 16.27
N ASP A 181 7.89 -24.14 15.41
CA ASP A 181 6.54 -24.63 15.09
C ASP A 181 6.42 -25.00 13.61
N ASP A 182 5.64 -26.04 13.33
CA ASP A 182 5.32 -26.41 11.95
C ASP A 182 4.51 -25.29 11.30
N ILE A 183 4.88 -24.98 10.07
CA ILE A 183 4.42 -23.80 9.37
C ILE A 183 3.24 -24.19 8.48
N ALA A 184 2.04 -23.81 8.91
CA ALA A 184 0.90 -23.86 8.03
C ALA A 184 0.93 -22.62 7.13
N THR A 185 0.83 -22.82 5.82
CA THR A 185 0.71 -21.72 4.85
C THR A 185 -0.67 -21.72 4.20
N GLY A 186 -1.00 -20.56 3.64
CA GLY A 186 -2.21 -20.32 2.86
C GLY A 186 -2.02 -19.17 1.89
N THR A 187 -3.01 -18.98 1.02
CA THR A 187 -3.04 -17.86 0.08
C THR A 187 -4.36 -17.11 0.20
N MET A 188 -4.32 -15.82 -0.09
CA MET A 188 -5.47 -14.94 -0.20
C MET A 188 -5.52 -14.32 -1.59
N SER A 189 -6.72 -14.06 -2.09
CA SER A 189 -6.91 -13.32 -3.34
C SER A 189 -8.20 -12.52 -3.26
N ALA A 190 -8.31 -11.48 -4.08
CA ALA A 190 -9.49 -10.64 -4.18
C ALA A 190 -9.86 -10.36 -5.63
N ILE A 191 -11.14 -10.52 -5.95
CA ILE A 191 -11.70 -10.23 -7.27
C ILE A 191 -12.94 -9.39 -7.10
N GLY A 192 -13.02 -8.28 -7.81
CA GLY A 192 -14.17 -7.39 -7.74
C GLY A 192 -14.50 -6.69 -9.05
N PHE A 193 -15.71 -6.13 -9.10
CA PHE A 193 -16.15 -5.33 -10.23
C PHE A 193 -17.28 -4.36 -9.82
N GLY A 194 -17.39 -3.26 -10.57
CA GLY A 194 -18.50 -2.32 -10.51
C GLY A 194 -18.32 -1.17 -11.47
N ASP A 195 -19.34 -0.33 -11.59
CA ASP A 195 -19.31 0.80 -12.52
C ASP A 195 -18.62 2.02 -11.88
N ALA A 196 -17.99 2.86 -12.70
CA ALA A 196 -17.38 4.12 -12.26
C ALA A 196 -18.40 5.01 -11.52
N TYR A 197 -18.04 5.60 -10.38
CA TYR A 197 -18.91 6.43 -9.55
C TYR A 197 -20.19 5.71 -9.06
N ALA A 198 -20.11 4.38 -8.90
CA ALA A 198 -21.18 3.55 -8.37
C ALA A 198 -20.65 2.57 -7.31
N VAL A 199 -21.59 1.93 -6.62
CA VAL A 199 -21.29 0.84 -5.69
C VAL A 199 -21.09 -0.47 -6.48
N GLY A 200 -20.05 -1.22 -6.13
CA GLY A 200 -19.77 -2.56 -6.62
C GLY A 200 -19.31 -3.48 -5.49
N TYR A 201 -18.77 -4.65 -5.87
CA TYR A 201 -18.46 -5.73 -4.95
C TYR A 201 -17.03 -6.24 -5.15
N LEU A 202 -16.37 -6.52 -4.04
CA LEU A 202 -15.04 -7.12 -3.98
C LEU A 202 -15.12 -8.37 -3.09
N SER A 203 -14.90 -9.53 -3.69
CA SER A 203 -14.89 -10.82 -2.99
C SER A 203 -13.45 -11.14 -2.60
N ILE A 204 -13.21 -11.44 -1.32
CA ILE A 204 -11.91 -11.96 -0.84
C ILE A 204 -12.06 -13.46 -0.62
N SER A 205 -11.21 -14.22 -1.30
CA SER A 205 -11.08 -15.66 -1.19
C SER A 205 -9.78 -16.03 -0.50
N MET A 206 -9.78 -17.19 0.13
CA MET A 206 -8.63 -17.72 0.85
C MET A 206 -8.48 -19.21 0.54
N ALA A 207 -7.26 -19.73 0.61
CA ALA A 207 -6.93 -21.15 0.69
C ALA A 207 -6.06 -21.41 1.92
N ASN A 208 -6.43 -22.35 2.78
CA ASN A 208 -5.72 -22.66 4.03
C ASN A 208 -5.81 -24.15 4.35
N SER A 209 -4.73 -24.71 4.90
CA SER A 209 -4.60 -26.14 5.22
C SER A 209 -5.18 -26.52 6.59
N VAL A 210 -5.31 -25.56 7.49
CA VAL A 210 -5.81 -25.72 8.88
C VAL A 210 -6.94 -24.74 9.17
N THR A 211 -7.80 -25.02 10.14
CA THR A 211 -8.88 -24.07 10.51
C THR A 211 -8.28 -22.87 11.24
N LEU A 212 -8.62 -21.65 10.81
CA LEU A 212 -8.19 -20.41 11.46
C LEU A 212 -9.20 -19.93 12.49
N ASN A 213 -8.67 -19.42 13.60
CA ASN A 213 -9.44 -18.78 14.68
C ASN A 213 -9.05 -17.33 14.93
N GLU A 214 -8.09 -16.82 14.17
CA GLU A 214 -7.71 -15.42 14.14
C GLU A 214 -7.43 -15.02 12.69
N LEU A 215 -7.89 -13.83 12.30
CA LEU A 215 -7.55 -13.23 11.01
C LEU A 215 -7.68 -11.70 11.12
N SER A 216 -6.56 -11.01 10.90
CA SER A 216 -6.52 -9.59 10.64
C SER A 216 -5.56 -9.27 9.51
N PHE A 217 -5.80 -8.18 8.80
CA PHE A 217 -4.93 -7.70 7.72
C PHE A 217 -5.22 -6.23 7.38
N GLU A 218 -4.23 -5.54 6.81
CA GLU A 218 -4.42 -4.23 6.18
C GLU A 218 -4.72 -4.39 4.69
N LEU A 219 -5.86 -3.87 4.23
CA LEU A 219 -6.24 -3.88 2.81
C LEU A 219 -5.57 -2.73 2.06
N SER A 220 -4.76 -3.04 1.06
CA SER A 220 -4.04 -2.07 0.24
C SER A 220 -4.61 -2.04 -1.18
N GLN A 221 -4.62 -0.86 -1.82
CA GLN A 221 -5.16 -0.66 -3.16
C GLN A 221 -4.39 0.38 -3.97
N HIS A 222 -4.24 0.11 -5.27
CA HIS A 222 -3.61 1.05 -6.19
C HIS A 222 -4.28 1.04 -7.59
N PRO A 223 -4.78 2.18 -8.09
CA PRO A 223 -4.87 3.48 -7.43
C PRO A 223 -5.89 3.47 -6.28
N ASN A 224 -5.71 4.35 -5.29
CA ASN A 224 -6.59 4.45 -4.11
C ASN A 224 -7.89 5.21 -4.45
N ILE A 225 -8.81 4.53 -5.15
CA ILE A 225 -10.09 5.10 -5.63
C ILE A 225 -11.31 4.35 -5.13
N LEU A 226 -11.17 3.20 -4.47
CA LEU A 226 -12.29 2.46 -3.88
C LEU A 226 -12.52 2.95 -2.45
N LEU A 227 -13.75 3.30 -2.12
CA LEU A 227 -14.16 3.61 -0.76
C LEU A 227 -14.91 2.41 -0.18
N LEU A 228 -14.49 1.92 0.98
CA LEU A 228 -15.17 0.81 1.65
C LEU A 228 -16.50 1.29 2.24
N GLU A 229 -17.61 0.72 1.76
CA GLU A 229 -18.96 1.03 2.25
C GLU A 229 -19.38 0.04 3.35
N SER A 230 -19.14 -1.25 3.14
CA SER A 230 -19.39 -2.28 4.15
C SER A 230 -18.60 -3.55 3.88
N ILE A 231 -18.46 -4.39 4.91
CA ILE A 231 -17.81 -5.70 4.83
C ILE A 231 -18.66 -6.74 5.58
N ASN A 232 -18.79 -7.93 5.00
CA ASN A 232 -19.49 -9.05 5.61
C ASN A 232 -18.69 -10.33 5.43
N VAL A 233 -18.79 -11.24 6.41
CA VAL A 233 -18.35 -12.62 6.21
C VAL A 233 -19.18 -13.29 5.11
N SER A 234 -18.53 -14.08 4.26
CA SER A 234 -19.17 -14.82 3.18
C SER A 234 -18.54 -16.20 3.02
N GLY A 235 -19.18 -17.03 2.18
CA GLY A 235 -18.69 -18.36 1.84
C GLY A 235 -18.51 -19.26 3.06
N ARG A 236 -17.27 -19.62 3.35
CA ARG A 236 -16.92 -20.61 4.38
C ARG A 236 -16.57 -20.00 5.74
N ALA A 237 -16.40 -18.69 5.82
CA ALA A 237 -16.02 -18.02 7.06
C ALA A 237 -17.25 -17.66 7.91
N SER A 238 -17.02 -17.61 9.22
CA SER A 238 -17.93 -16.99 10.18
C SER A 238 -17.11 -16.15 11.17
N ALA A 239 -17.72 -15.12 11.73
CA ALA A 239 -17.15 -14.28 12.78
C ALA A 239 -18.32 -13.64 13.57
N ASP A 240 -18.08 -13.28 14.82
CA ASP A 240 -19.08 -12.59 15.64
C ASP A 240 -19.31 -11.15 15.14
N SER A 241 -18.23 -10.49 14.73
CA SER A 241 -18.24 -9.16 14.14
C SER A 241 -16.96 -8.91 13.34
N ILE A 242 -16.95 -7.82 12.57
CA ILE A 242 -15.77 -7.32 11.88
C ILE A 242 -15.49 -5.90 12.39
N ILE A 243 -14.25 -5.65 12.80
CA ILE A 243 -13.77 -4.32 13.18
C ILE A 243 -12.99 -3.77 11.98
N VAL A 244 -13.27 -2.52 11.61
CA VAL A 244 -12.56 -1.83 10.54
C VAL A 244 -12.03 -0.50 11.07
N THR A 245 -10.72 -0.33 11.04
CA THR A 245 -10.04 0.91 11.42
C THR A 245 -9.19 1.38 10.25
N ASN A 246 -9.66 2.39 9.51
CA ASN A 246 -9.10 2.78 8.21
C ASN A 246 -9.11 1.60 7.22
N ASN A 247 -7.93 1.08 6.89
CA ASN A 247 -7.73 -0.07 6.00
C ASN A 247 -7.50 -1.39 6.75
N PHE A 248 -7.31 -1.34 8.07
CA PHE A 248 -7.10 -2.52 8.89
C PHE A 248 -8.44 -3.21 9.18
N ILE A 249 -8.52 -4.50 8.85
CA ILE A 249 -9.69 -5.36 8.99
C ILE A 249 -9.35 -6.45 10.00
N GLU A 250 -10.15 -6.57 11.04
CA GLU A 250 -10.03 -7.61 12.08
C GLU A 250 -11.35 -8.37 12.22
N LEU A 251 -11.30 -9.69 12.11
CA LEU A 251 -12.46 -10.54 12.41
C LEU A 251 -12.44 -10.89 13.89
N VAL A 252 -13.58 -10.71 14.57
CA VAL A 252 -13.72 -11.05 15.99
C VAL A 252 -14.24 -12.48 16.12
N ASN A 253 -13.48 -13.34 16.80
CA ASN A 253 -13.75 -14.78 16.96
C ASN A 253 -14.06 -15.50 15.62
N PRO A 254 -13.21 -15.38 14.59
CA PRO A 254 -13.48 -16.04 13.33
C PRO A 254 -13.40 -17.56 13.48
N VAL A 255 -14.13 -18.25 12.61
CA VAL A 255 -13.90 -19.65 12.28
C VAL A 255 -13.85 -19.75 10.77
N ILE A 256 -12.65 -20.02 10.24
CA ILE A 256 -12.40 -20.21 8.81
C ILE A 256 -11.92 -21.66 8.61
N PRO A 257 -12.82 -22.60 8.26
CA PRO A 257 -12.46 -24.00 8.06
C PRO A 257 -11.39 -24.16 6.97
N ALA A 258 -10.55 -25.20 7.07
CA ALA A 258 -9.60 -25.55 6.03
C ALA A 258 -10.27 -25.78 4.67
N GLY A 259 -9.56 -25.49 3.58
CA GLY A 259 -10.04 -25.60 2.20
C GLY A 259 -9.74 -24.34 1.39
N SER A 260 -10.50 -24.13 0.31
CA SER A 260 -10.40 -22.96 -0.55
C SER A 260 -11.78 -22.39 -0.85
N GLY A 261 -11.90 -21.07 -0.86
CA GLY A 261 -13.14 -20.37 -1.22
C GLY A 261 -13.25 -18.99 -0.59
N GLU A 262 -14.36 -18.31 -0.91
CA GLU A 262 -14.70 -16.99 -0.40
C GLU A 262 -14.80 -16.98 1.13
N ILE A 263 -14.29 -15.91 1.74
CA ILE A 263 -14.35 -15.65 3.18
C ILE A 263 -14.98 -14.29 3.52
N LEU A 264 -14.86 -13.29 2.63
CA LEU A 264 -15.39 -11.95 2.85
C LEU A 264 -15.98 -11.40 1.56
N MET A 265 -17.03 -10.62 1.71
CA MET A 265 -17.61 -9.81 0.64
C MET A 265 -17.65 -8.35 1.08
N LEU A 266 -16.93 -7.52 0.32
CA LEU A 266 -16.85 -6.08 0.54
C LEU A 266 -17.78 -5.40 -0.47
N THR A 267 -18.53 -4.42 0.01
CA THR A 267 -19.22 -3.44 -0.82
C THR A 267 -18.37 -2.19 -0.88
N VAL A 268 -18.02 -1.75 -2.09
CA VAL A 268 -17.10 -0.63 -2.31
C VAL A 268 -17.71 0.38 -3.28
N PHE A 269 -17.47 1.67 -3.07
CA PHE A 269 -17.83 2.72 -4.02
C PHE A 269 -16.60 3.10 -4.86
N ALA A 270 -16.70 2.98 -6.18
CA ALA A 270 -15.63 3.33 -7.10
C ALA A 270 -15.61 4.85 -7.37
N ASN A 271 -14.81 5.62 -6.64
CA ASN A 271 -14.74 7.07 -6.75
C ASN A 271 -13.89 7.55 -7.94
N THR A 272 -14.27 7.13 -9.15
CA THR A 272 -13.66 7.54 -10.42
C THR A 272 -14.74 7.82 -11.46
N GLY A 273 -14.41 8.64 -12.46
CA GLY A 273 -15.27 8.89 -13.63
C GLY A 273 -14.88 8.10 -14.88
N SER A 274 -13.81 7.29 -14.81
CA SER A 274 -13.32 6.47 -15.92
C SER A 274 -13.28 5.00 -15.55
N ASP A 275 -13.20 4.15 -16.57
CA ASP A 275 -12.84 2.75 -16.42
C ASP A 275 -11.37 2.57 -16.02
N GLY A 276 -11.04 1.36 -15.57
CA GLY A 276 -9.68 0.99 -15.20
C GLY A 276 -9.64 -0.23 -14.29
N THR A 277 -8.43 -0.61 -13.90
CA THR A 277 -8.17 -1.69 -12.95
C THR A 277 -7.58 -1.10 -11.67
N VAL A 278 -8.07 -1.54 -10.53
CA VAL A 278 -7.48 -1.27 -9.22
C VAL A 278 -6.85 -2.54 -8.72
N ASN A 279 -5.53 -2.54 -8.54
CA ASN A 279 -4.83 -3.64 -7.90
C ASN A 279 -5.18 -3.63 -6.41
N VAL A 280 -5.45 -4.82 -5.88
CA VAL A 280 -5.80 -5.02 -4.47
C VAL A 280 -4.77 -5.97 -3.87
N SER A 281 -4.29 -5.67 -2.67
CA SER A 281 -3.41 -6.55 -1.89
C SER A 281 -3.78 -6.52 -0.41
N ALA A 282 -3.18 -7.39 0.38
CA ALA A 282 -3.20 -7.29 1.83
C ALA A 282 -1.76 -7.23 2.36
N GLU A 283 -1.58 -6.43 3.40
CA GLU A 283 -0.36 -6.24 4.17
C GLU A 283 -0.67 -6.61 5.64
N ASP A 284 0.36 -6.84 6.46
CA ASP A 284 0.24 -7.14 7.89
C ASP A 284 -0.79 -8.25 8.22
N VAL A 285 -0.73 -9.36 7.48
CA VAL A 285 -1.66 -10.47 7.67
C VAL A 285 -1.27 -11.27 8.91
N THR A 286 -2.11 -11.22 9.94
CA THR A 286 -2.01 -12.09 11.12
C THR A 286 -3.10 -13.14 11.05
N ALA A 287 -2.72 -14.42 11.13
CA ALA A 287 -3.67 -15.53 11.20
C ALA A 287 -3.12 -16.66 12.07
N ASN A 288 -3.98 -17.19 12.95
CA ASN A 288 -3.63 -18.27 13.86
C ASN A 288 -4.65 -19.41 13.80
N ASP A 289 -4.17 -20.64 14.01
CA ASP A 289 -5.02 -21.82 14.14
C ASP A 289 -5.70 -21.90 15.53
N ALA A 290 -6.47 -22.96 15.76
CA ALA A 290 -7.17 -23.19 17.03
C ALA A 290 -6.24 -23.39 18.24
N ASN A 291 -4.97 -23.72 18.03
CA ASN A 291 -3.97 -23.92 19.06
C ASN A 291 -3.13 -22.65 19.31
N GLY A 292 -3.35 -21.59 18.52
CA GLY A 292 -2.55 -20.37 18.56
C GLY A 292 -1.28 -20.44 17.72
N ASN A 293 -1.12 -21.47 16.86
CA ASN A 293 0.01 -21.54 15.93
C ASN A 293 -0.24 -20.61 14.76
N MET A 294 0.80 -19.89 14.36
CA MET A 294 0.76 -18.96 13.24
C MET A 294 0.54 -19.69 11.91
N VAL A 295 -0.29 -19.09 11.06
CA VAL A 295 -0.56 -19.55 9.70
C VAL A 295 -0.22 -18.43 8.73
N CYS A 296 0.74 -18.68 7.88
CA CYS A 296 1.25 -17.69 6.95
C CYS A 296 0.36 -17.51 5.74
N PHE A 297 0.21 -16.28 5.29
CA PHE A 297 -0.55 -15.97 4.08
C PHE A 297 0.25 -15.13 3.11
N THR A 298 0.27 -15.57 1.86
CA THR A 298 0.63 -14.71 0.73
C THR A 298 -0.64 -14.18 0.08
N PHE A 299 -0.56 -12.99 -0.51
CA PHE A 299 -1.66 -12.41 -1.28
C PHE A 299 -1.36 -12.50 -2.78
N ASP A 300 -2.14 -13.29 -3.49
CA ASP A 300 -2.02 -13.48 -4.93
C ASP A 300 -2.47 -12.22 -5.68
N GLU A 301 -2.04 -12.10 -6.95
CA GLU A 301 -2.43 -11.00 -7.83
C GLU A 301 -3.96 -10.87 -7.89
N SER A 302 -4.45 -9.69 -7.51
CA SER A 302 -5.85 -9.45 -7.21
C SER A 302 -6.26 -8.07 -7.72
N ALA A 303 -7.49 -7.98 -8.22
CA ALA A 303 -7.92 -6.80 -8.94
C ALA A 303 -9.42 -6.53 -8.82
N TYR A 304 -9.76 -5.25 -8.84
CA TYR A 304 -11.11 -4.74 -9.02
C TYR A 304 -11.23 -4.06 -10.39
N LEU A 305 -12.20 -4.48 -11.19
CA LEU A 305 -12.47 -3.89 -12.50
C LEU A 305 -13.52 -2.79 -12.40
N VAL A 306 -13.15 -1.58 -12.79
CA VAL A 306 -14.08 -0.46 -12.92
C VAL A 306 -14.60 -0.39 -14.36
N ASN A 307 -15.90 -0.56 -14.54
CA ASN A 307 -16.54 -0.38 -15.85
C ASN A 307 -16.80 1.09 -16.14
N THR A 308 -16.77 1.44 -17.42
CA THR A 308 -17.07 2.80 -17.87
C THR A 308 -18.53 3.17 -17.64
N ILE A 309 -18.78 4.41 -17.24
CA ILE A 309 -20.12 5.03 -17.27
C ILE A 309 -20.18 6.00 -18.44
N VAL A 310 -21.13 5.78 -19.35
CA VAL A 310 -21.36 6.66 -20.50
C VAL A 310 -22.17 7.88 -20.06
N GLN A 311 -21.67 9.07 -20.37
CA GLN A 311 -22.42 10.32 -20.28
C GLN A 311 -22.70 10.81 -21.71
N GLY A 312 -23.93 11.22 -21.99
CA GLY A 312 -24.38 11.57 -23.32
C GLY A 312 -24.55 13.08 -23.50
N ILE A 313 -24.21 13.57 -24.69
CA ILE A 313 -24.59 14.90 -25.16
C ILE A 313 -25.42 14.70 -26.42
N ALA A 314 -26.60 15.31 -26.45
CA ALA A 314 -27.47 15.34 -27.62
C ALA A 314 -27.72 16.78 -28.05
N VAL A 315 -27.94 16.98 -29.35
CA VAL A 315 -28.41 18.24 -29.89
C VAL A 315 -29.82 18.03 -30.36
N ASP A 316 -30.74 18.81 -29.82
CA ASP A 316 -32.15 18.67 -30.06
C ASP A 316 -32.53 19.17 -31.46
N SER A 317 -33.63 18.64 -32.00
CA SER A 317 -34.14 19.11 -33.30
C SER A 317 -34.86 20.45 -33.16
N ALA A 318 -34.52 21.41 -34.01
CA ALA A 318 -35.22 22.69 -34.12
C ALA A 318 -35.78 22.90 -35.53
N THR A 319 -36.83 23.70 -35.65
CA THR A 319 -37.46 24.07 -36.92
C THR A 319 -37.62 25.59 -37.01
N ALA A 320 -37.32 26.16 -38.17
CA ALA A 320 -37.45 27.59 -38.48
C ALA A 320 -37.82 27.78 -39.96
N PHE A 321 -38.51 28.87 -40.30
CA PHE A 321 -38.68 29.25 -41.70
C PHE A 321 -37.42 29.94 -42.26
N PRO A 322 -37.23 30.01 -43.59
CA PRO A 322 -36.09 30.70 -44.18
C PRO A 322 -35.97 32.15 -43.71
N GLY A 323 -34.83 32.50 -43.11
CA GLY A 323 -34.54 33.85 -42.61
C GLY A 323 -34.97 34.09 -41.15
N GLU A 324 -35.55 33.09 -40.48
CA GLU A 324 -35.87 33.13 -39.06
C GLU A 324 -34.78 32.44 -38.21
N THR A 325 -34.84 32.67 -36.91
CA THR A 325 -34.00 32.02 -35.90
C THR A 325 -34.84 31.05 -35.07
N ALA A 326 -34.26 29.92 -34.68
CA ALA A 326 -34.87 29.03 -33.69
C ALA A 326 -33.83 28.62 -32.63
N PRO A 327 -34.25 28.46 -31.37
CA PRO A 327 -33.37 27.92 -30.34
C PRO A 327 -33.06 26.45 -30.63
N VAL A 328 -31.78 26.08 -30.48
CA VAL A 328 -31.31 24.69 -30.54
C VAL A 328 -30.82 24.32 -29.15
N TYR A 329 -31.48 23.36 -28.51
CA TYR A 329 -31.10 22.90 -27.19
C TYR A 329 -29.98 21.85 -27.27
N ILE A 330 -29.07 21.89 -26.31
CA ILE A 330 -28.02 20.89 -26.13
C ILE A 330 -28.33 20.18 -24.81
N ASP A 331 -28.69 18.92 -24.91
CA ASP A 331 -29.04 18.10 -23.76
C ASP A 331 -27.84 17.35 -23.22
N LEU A 332 -27.63 17.49 -21.92
CA LEU A 332 -26.67 16.72 -21.17
C LEU A 332 -27.37 15.59 -20.42
N HIS A 333 -27.10 14.35 -20.80
CA HIS A 333 -27.52 13.15 -20.09
C HIS A 333 -26.36 12.64 -19.24
N ASN A 334 -26.34 13.04 -17.97
CA ASN A 334 -25.31 12.62 -17.02
C ASN A 334 -25.94 11.92 -15.82
N SER A 335 -25.33 10.81 -15.40
CA SER A 335 -25.66 10.05 -14.19
C SER A 335 -24.69 10.32 -13.04
N ILE A 336 -23.58 11.04 -13.32
CA ILE A 336 -22.56 11.39 -12.34
C ILE A 336 -22.26 12.91 -12.43
N PRO A 337 -21.80 13.58 -11.36
CA PRO A 337 -21.42 14.98 -11.43
C PRO A 337 -20.30 15.22 -12.45
N ILE A 338 -20.49 16.16 -13.38
CA ILE A 338 -19.49 16.53 -14.38
C ILE A 338 -18.89 17.89 -14.03
N ARG A 339 -17.56 17.98 -14.00
CA ARG A 339 -16.82 19.23 -13.70
C ARG A 339 -16.50 20.07 -14.93
N MET A 340 -16.42 19.44 -16.10
CA MET A 340 -16.08 20.09 -17.36
C MET A 340 -16.67 19.30 -18.53
N ILE A 341 -17.19 20.02 -19.52
CA ILE A 341 -17.60 19.45 -20.80
C ILE A 341 -17.01 20.30 -21.90
N ILE A 342 -16.47 19.65 -22.93
CA ILE A 342 -16.08 20.27 -24.18
C ILE A 342 -16.80 19.50 -25.28
N ALA A 343 -17.57 20.23 -26.10
CA ALA A 343 -18.29 19.65 -27.22
C ALA A 343 -18.11 20.54 -28.46
N THR A 344 -17.97 19.90 -29.62
CA THR A 344 -17.95 20.57 -30.92
C THR A 344 -19.23 20.23 -31.65
N ILE A 345 -20.03 21.24 -31.99
CA ILE A 345 -21.26 21.08 -32.75
C ILE A 345 -20.96 21.36 -34.21
N ASN A 346 -21.10 20.35 -35.05
CA ASN A 346 -20.87 20.47 -36.49
C ASN A 346 -22.21 20.44 -37.23
N THR A 347 -22.41 21.40 -38.13
CA THR A 347 -23.52 21.37 -39.08
C THR A 347 -23.11 20.61 -40.33
N SER A 348 -24.01 19.80 -40.89
CA SER A 348 -23.74 19.06 -42.13
C SER A 348 -23.75 19.98 -43.35
N HIS A 349 -22.83 19.77 -44.29
CA HIS A 349 -22.76 20.54 -45.54
C HIS A 349 -24.01 20.30 -46.42
N PRO A 350 -24.58 21.34 -47.06
CA PRO A 350 -24.16 22.75 -47.01
C PRO A 350 -24.54 23.44 -45.69
N ASN A 351 -23.58 24.17 -45.10
CA ASN A 351 -23.81 24.98 -43.90
C ASN A 351 -24.83 26.08 -44.22
N ARG A 352 -26.08 25.89 -43.76
CA ARG A 352 -27.17 26.86 -43.86
C ARG A 352 -27.63 27.38 -42.50
N LEU A 353 -26.96 26.93 -41.44
CA LEU A 353 -27.20 27.32 -40.06
C LEU A 353 -25.89 27.90 -39.52
N TYR A 354 -25.99 29.04 -38.86
CA TYR A 354 -24.90 29.66 -38.12
C TYR A 354 -25.47 30.19 -36.81
N PRO A 355 -24.75 30.05 -35.67
CA PRO A 355 -25.17 30.68 -34.43
C PRO A 355 -25.20 32.21 -34.60
N VAL A 356 -26.25 32.87 -34.10
CA VAL A 356 -26.42 34.32 -34.24
C VAL A 356 -26.76 34.93 -32.87
N ALA A 357 -26.04 36.00 -32.52
CA ALA A 357 -26.40 36.85 -31.40
C ALA A 357 -27.27 38.01 -31.88
N GLU A 358 -28.12 38.54 -31.02
CA GLU A 358 -28.84 39.76 -31.32
C GLU A 358 -27.89 40.94 -31.47
N THR A 359 -28.21 41.85 -32.38
CA THR A 359 -27.36 43.03 -32.61
C THR A 359 -27.72 44.11 -31.59
N TYR A 360 -26.71 44.85 -31.12
CA TYR A 360 -26.87 45.93 -30.16
C TYR A 360 -26.06 47.16 -30.56
N VAL A 361 -26.44 48.31 -30.00
CA VAL A 361 -25.70 49.57 -30.14
C VAL A 361 -24.71 49.67 -28.98
N ASP A 362 -23.46 49.34 -29.27
CA ASP A 362 -22.34 49.49 -28.33
C ASP A 362 -22.06 50.98 -28.08
N ALA A 363 -22.64 51.52 -27.03
CA ALA A 363 -22.60 52.95 -26.71
C ALA A 363 -21.25 53.35 -26.10
N ASN A 364 -20.52 52.39 -25.50
CA ASN A 364 -19.27 52.64 -24.80
C ASN A 364 -18.01 52.10 -25.51
N ASN A 365 -18.19 51.40 -26.64
CA ASN A 365 -17.17 50.77 -27.48
C ASN A 365 -16.34 49.69 -26.76
N ASN A 366 -16.94 48.92 -25.84
CA ASN A 366 -16.25 47.81 -25.18
C ASN A 366 -16.35 46.48 -25.94
N GLY A 367 -17.17 46.40 -26.99
CA GLY A 367 -17.39 45.19 -27.79
C GLY A 367 -18.25 44.11 -27.12
N THR A 368 -18.98 44.44 -26.04
CA THR A 368 -19.93 43.55 -25.35
C THR A 368 -21.25 44.28 -25.04
N TYR A 369 -22.38 43.59 -25.08
CA TYR A 369 -23.65 44.21 -24.70
C TYR A 369 -23.68 44.55 -23.21
N ASP A 370 -24.02 45.79 -22.89
CA ASP A 370 -24.26 46.26 -21.53
C ASP A 370 -25.73 46.52 -21.23
N GLN A 371 -26.12 46.31 -19.97
CA GLN A 371 -27.50 46.55 -19.54
C GLN A 371 -27.92 48.02 -19.80
N GLY A 372 -28.94 48.20 -20.65
CA GLY A 372 -29.48 49.51 -21.01
C GLY A 372 -29.09 49.98 -22.41
N GLU A 373 -28.27 49.23 -23.13
CA GLU A 373 -28.06 49.45 -24.56
C GLU A 373 -29.28 49.03 -25.38
N ASN A 374 -29.47 49.70 -26.52
CA ASN A 374 -30.54 49.32 -27.43
C ASN A 374 -30.11 48.10 -28.24
N PHE A 375 -30.99 47.12 -28.35
CA PHE A 375 -30.77 45.92 -29.16
C PHE A 375 -31.93 45.65 -30.11
N PHE A 376 -31.66 44.85 -31.14
CA PHE A 376 -32.67 44.32 -32.05
C PHE A 376 -33.11 42.95 -31.56
N ASP A 377 -34.28 42.93 -30.92
CA ASP A 377 -34.93 41.75 -30.38
C ASP A 377 -35.50 40.89 -31.54
N ILE A 378 -34.75 39.85 -31.93
CA ILE A 378 -35.08 38.98 -33.06
C ILE A 378 -36.13 37.95 -32.64
N ASN A 379 -36.08 37.50 -31.38
CA ASN A 379 -36.95 36.44 -30.86
C ASN A 379 -38.22 36.98 -30.15
N ASN A 380 -38.32 38.30 -29.96
CA ASN A 380 -39.38 39.03 -29.26
C ASN A 380 -39.56 38.65 -27.78
N ASP A 381 -38.47 38.30 -27.09
CA ASP A 381 -38.51 37.97 -25.66
C ASP A 381 -38.31 39.19 -24.73
N GLY A 382 -37.94 40.35 -25.29
CA GLY A 382 -37.70 41.58 -24.56
C GLY A 382 -36.34 41.70 -23.89
N PHE A 383 -35.41 40.77 -24.14
CA PHE A 383 -34.06 40.73 -23.60
C PHE A 383 -33.01 40.50 -24.69
N TRP A 384 -31.81 41.06 -24.53
CA TRP A 384 -30.73 40.79 -25.46
C TRP A 384 -30.25 39.34 -25.31
N THR A 385 -30.24 38.59 -26.42
CA THR A 385 -29.84 37.17 -26.44
C THR A 385 -28.47 36.99 -27.12
N PRO A 386 -27.46 36.39 -26.44
CA PRO A 386 -26.20 36.01 -27.07
C PRO A 386 -26.36 34.78 -27.97
N ALA A 387 -25.37 34.52 -28.83
CA ALA A 387 -25.40 33.37 -29.76
C ALA A 387 -25.46 32.02 -29.04
N VAL A 388 -24.91 31.94 -27.83
CA VAL A 388 -24.99 30.77 -26.96
C VAL A 388 -25.21 31.25 -25.53
N GLN A 389 -26.18 30.67 -24.83
CA GLN A 389 -26.52 31.03 -23.45
C GLN A 389 -26.67 29.79 -22.56
N PRO A 390 -26.36 29.89 -21.26
CA PRO A 390 -26.66 28.84 -20.30
C PRO A 390 -28.17 28.70 -20.09
N THR A 391 -28.57 27.57 -19.50
CA THR A 391 -29.94 27.34 -19.01
C THR A 391 -29.93 27.33 -17.48
N ASP A 392 -31.10 27.22 -16.84
CA ASP A 392 -31.20 27.07 -15.38
C ASP A 392 -30.29 25.96 -14.83
N ARG A 393 -30.11 24.87 -15.59
CA ARG A 393 -29.26 23.75 -15.20
C ARG A 393 -27.77 24.07 -15.22
N THR A 394 -27.34 25.02 -16.04
CA THR A 394 -25.94 25.45 -16.21
C THR A 394 -25.70 26.90 -15.76
N ALA A 395 -26.64 27.49 -15.01
CA ALA A 395 -26.58 28.91 -14.61
C ALA A 395 -25.33 29.28 -13.79
N ASN A 396 -24.74 28.31 -13.08
CA ASN A 396 -23.53 28.50 -12.27
C ASN A 396 -22.24 28.00 -12.95
N TRP A 397 -22.30 27.61 -14.23
CA TRP A 397 -21.12 27.15 -14.96
C TRP A 397 -20.35 28.33 -15.56
N ASP A 398 -19.03 28.26 -15.50
CA ASP A 398 -18.18 29.15 -16.31
C ASP A 398 -18.23 28.64 -17.76
N PHE A 399 -18.69 29.50 -18.66
CA PHE A 399 -19.01 29.12 -20.02
C PHE A 399 -18.21 29.97 -21.01
N SER A 400 -17.52 29.29 -21.92
CA SER A 400 -16.83 29.93 -23.04
C SER A 400 -17.14 29.16 -24.32
N TYR A 401 -17.22 29.88 -25.43
CA TYR A 401 -17.47 29.28 -26.74
C TYR A 401 -16.66 29.99 -27.81
N GLN A 402 -16.36 29.26 -28.88
CA GLN A 402 -15.75 29.79 -30.09
C GLN A 402 -16.59 29.39 -31.29
N ILE A 403 -16.99 30.37 -32.10
CA ILE A 403 -17.69 30.13 -33.36
C ILE A 403 -16.64 30.22 -34.46
N ASN A 404 -16.31 29.08 -35.05
CA ASN A 404 -15.45 29.02 -36.22
C ASN A 404 -16.33 29.04 -37.46
N ASP A 405 -16.40 30.20 -38.11
CA ASP A 405 -17.06 30.28 -39.41
C ASP A 405 -16.15 29.65 -40.46
N ALA A 406 -16.56 28.53 -41.05
CA ALA A 406 -15.86 27.91 -42.18
C ALA A 406 -16.30 28.53 -43.52
N GLY A 407 -16.45 29.86 -43.54
CA GLY A 407 -16.90 30.67 -44.68
C GLY A 407 -15.98 31.83 -44.96
#